data_AF-A0AAU6CMQ4-F1
#
_entry.id   AF-A0AAU6CMQ4-F1
#
_cell.length_a   1.000
_cell.length_b   1.000
_cell.length_c   1.000
_cell.angle_alpha   90.00
_cell.angle_beta   90.00
_cell.angle_gamma   90.00
#
_symmetry.space_group_name_H-M   'P 1'
#
loop_
_entity.id
_entity.type
_entity.pdbx_description
1 polymer ?
#
loop_
_entity_poly.entity_id
_entity_poly.type
_entity_poly.pdbx_seq_one_letter_code
_entity_poly.pdbx_strand_id
1 'polypeptide(L)'
;MTTPGRAVRRSFAARTASLRELVDPARVGRRAVRRRATGMTAAVVAQALDDARFDARQDSRHEPLADDARGHAELAEWERIGQLLAAAGPGAVYDPDTDDVVRAELADAVREAELREAARAEARADELQALRELGALAQAEPRAGDEAVRDLLTRRAGDHVQSDIDAWLAHALATHRGHYAEPAARQAAAGLLPQPLLVHAALLAALVRLDPGAAVDQLGFAARLTTADPEAAADLAAFLTRVPGGAA
;
A
#
# COMPACT_ATOMS: atom_id res chain seq x y z
N MET A 1 -2.21 26.65 44.40
CA MET A 1 -3.60 26.86 43.96
C MET A 1 -3.57 27.12 42.46
N THR A 2 -3.69 26.08 41.63
CA THR A 2 -4.91 25.66 40.89
C THR A 2 -5.36 26.68 39.84
N THR A 3 -5.51 26.44 38.53
CA THR A 3 -5.26 25.34 37.56
C THR A 3 -5.43 26.00 36.16
N PRO A 4 -4.80 25.49 35.07
CA PRO A 4 -4.81 26.13 33.75
C PRO A 4 -5.85 25.54 32.77
N GLY A 5 -5.96 26.17 31.59
CA GLY A 5 -6.15 25.47 30.32
C GLY A 5 -7.59 25.18 29.85
N ARG A 6 -8.12 26.02 28.96
CA ARG A 6 -9.30 25.69 28.14
C ARG A 6 -9.18 26.30 26.75
N ALA A 7 -8.65 25.55 25.78
CA ALA A 7 -9.01 25.64 24.35
C ALA A 7 -8.16 24.70 23.46
N VAL A 8 -8.08 23.39 23.72
CA VAL A 8 -7.66 22.42 22.67
C VAL A 8 -8.43 21.10 22.85
N ARG A 9 -9.73 21.12 22.59
CA ARG A 9 -10.53 19.91 22.39
C ARG A 9 -11.63 20.18 21.38
N ARG A 10 -11.26 20.34 20.11
CA ARG A 10 -12.18 20.23 18.96
C ARG A 10 -11.37 20.13 17.67
N SER A 11 -10.89 18.92 17.37
CA SER A 11 -10.39 18.56 16.04
C SER A 11 -10.03 17.09 15.86
N PHE A 12 -10.14 16.23 16.90
CA PHE A 12 -9.95 14.79 16.75
C PHE A 12 -11.23 14.00 16.41
N ALA A 13 -12.41 14.56 16.67
CA ALA A 13 -13.69 13.87 16.42
C ALA A 13 -14.20 13.97 14.96
N ALA A 14 -13.65 14.88 14.15
CA ALA A 14 -14.01 15.02 12.74
C ALA A 14 -13.22 14.08 11.81
N ARG A 15 -12.20 13.37 12.34
CA ARG A 15 -11.28 12.55 11.53
C ARG A 15 -11.56 11.03 11.63
N THR A 16 -12.48 10.63 12.51
CA THR A 16 -12.90 9.23 12.69
C THR A 16 -14.18 8.88 11.94
N ALA A 17 -14.87 9.85 11.34
CA ALA A 17 -16.08 9.63 10.55
C ALA A 17 -15.83 9.20 9.09
N SER A 18 -14.58 9.19 8.62
CA SER A 18 -14.21 9.01 7.20
C SER A 18 -13.53 7.67 6.88
N LEU A 19 -13.58 6.68 7.77
CA LEU A 19 -12.95 5.35 7.59
C LEU A 19 -13.96 4.19 7.56
N ARG A 20 -15.19 4.47 7.13
CA ARG A 20 -15.98 3.46 6.42
C ARG A 20 -16.01 3.92 4.99
N GLU A 21 -15.28 3.22 4.13
CA GLU A 21 -15.46 3.28 2.69
C GLU A 21 -16.97 3.22 2.45
N LEU A 22 -17.56 4.33 1.98
CA LEU A 22 -18.96 4.37 1.61
C LEU A 22 -19.07 3.39 0.44
N VAL A 23 -19.50 2.17 0.73
CA VAL A 23 -19.74 1.14 -0.26
C VAL A 23 -20.70 1.75 -1.27
N ASP A 24 -20.22 2.02 -2.49
CA ASP A 24 -21.05 2.55 -3.57
C ASP A 24 -22.14 1.52 -3.91
N PRO A 25 -23.40 1.74 -3.51
CA PRO A 25 -24.48 0.78 -3.68
C PRO A 25 -24.74 0.50 -5.17
N ALA A 26 -24.54 1.49 -6.04
CA ALA A 26 -24.71 1.34 -7.48
C ALA A 26 -23.62 0.43 -8.06
N ARG A 27 -22.35 0.61 -7.65
CA ARG A 27 -21.23 -0.27 -8.07
C ARG A 27 -21.44 -1.71 -7.60
N VAL A 28 -21.95 -1.91 -6.38
CA VAL A 28 -22.28 -3.24 -5.86
C VAL A 28 -23.37 -3.89 -6.71
N GLY A 29 -24.42 -3.14 -7.05
CA GLY A 29 -25.50 -3.60 -7.94
C GLY A 29 -24.98 -4.05 -9.31
N ARG A 30 -24.25 -3.18 -10.01
CA ARG A 30 -23.67 -3.50 -11.33
C ARG A 30 -22.82 -4.77 -11.27
N ARG A 31 -21.93 -4.89 -10.28
CA ARG A 31 -21.09 -6.10 -10.11
C ARG A 31 -21.90 -7.37 -9.84
N ALA A 32 -22.99 -7.27 -9.07
CA ALA A 32 -23.86 -8.42 -8.82
C ALA A 32 -24.56 -8.89 -10.10
N VAL A 33 -25.01 -7.97 -10.95
CA VAL A 33 -25.58 -8.29 -12.26
C VAL A 33 -24.56 -8.93 -13.18
N ARG A 34 -23.38 -8.33 -13.35
CA ARG A 34 -22.32 -8.88 -14.22
C ARG A 34 -21.93 -10.31 -13.84
N ARG A 35 -21.78 -10.59 -12.55
CA ARG A 35 -21.51 -11.96 -12.05
C ARG A 35 -22.63 -12.94 -12.36
N ARG A 36 -23.90 -12.50 -12.29
CA ARG A 36 -25.05 -13.35 -12.67
C ARG A 36 -25.09 -13.56 -14.18
N ALA A 37 -24.81 -12.52 -14.95
CA ALA A 37 -24.88 -12.54 -16.40
C ALA A 37 -23.75 -13.33 -17.06
N THR A 38 -22.63 -13.58 -16.38
CA THR A 38 -21.48 -14.31 -16.94
C THR A 38 -21.93 -15.65 -17.52
N GLY A 39 -21.64 -15.88 -18.80
CA GLY A 39 -22.04 -17.11 -19.49
C GLY A 39 -23.48 -17.12 -20.00
N MET A 40 -24.29 -16.07 -19.78
CA MET A 40 -25.66 -15.98 -20.29
C MET A 40 -25.71 -15.51 -21.74
N THR A 41 -26.66 -16.06 -22.51
CA THR A 41 -27.00 -15.61 -23.86
C THR A 41 -28.00 -14.45 -23.81
N ALA A 42 -28.19 -13.77 -24.95
CA ALA A 42 -29.15 -12.66 -25.08
C ALA A 42 -30.57 -13.03 -24.61
N ALA A 43 -31.04 -14.24 -24.92
CA ALA A 43 -32.38 -14.70 -24.53
C ALA A 43 -32.51 -14.87 -23.00
N VAL A 44 -31.47 -15.40 -22.35
CA VAL A 44 -31.46 -15.58 -20.89
C VAL A 44 -31.38 -14.23 -20.19
N VAL A 45 -30.56 -13.30 -20.70
CA VAL A 45 -30.47 -11.93 -20.18
C VAL A 45 -31.80 -11.18 -20.35
N ALA A 46 -32.48 -11.34 -21.49
CA ALA A 46 -33.78 -10.72 -21.71
C ALA A 46 -34.83 -11.19 -20.68
N GLN A 47 -34.88 -12.50 -20.40
CA GLN A 47 -35.75 -13.05 -19.37
C GLN A 47 -35.41 -12.49 -17.98
N ALA A 48 -34.12 -12.49 -17.61
CA ALA A 48 -33.67 -11.96 -16.32
C ALA A 48 -33.97 -10.45 -16.15
N LEU A 49 -33.90 -9.68 -17.24
CA LEU A 49 -34.27 -8.27 -17.25
C LEU A 49 -35.78 -8.09 -17.05
N ASP A 50 -36.62 -8.91 -17.67
CA ASP A 50 -38.07 -8.86 -17.49
C ASP A 50 -38.47 -9.21 -16.05
N ASP A 51 -37.82 -10.22 -15.47
CA ASP A 51 -37.99 -10.59 -14.05
C ASP A 51 -37.56 -9.42 -13.14
N ALA A 52 -36.37 -8.84 -13.37
CA ALA A 52 -35.89 -7.70 -12.59
C ALA A 52 -36.80 -6.47 -12.69
N ARG A 53 -37.37 -6.19 -13.87
CA ARG A 53 -38.36 -5.12 -14.06
C ARG A 53 -39.67 -5.43 -13.36
N PHE A 54 -40.07 -6.69 -13.29
CA PHE A 54 -41.23 -7.10 -12.51
C PHE A 54 -41.02 -6.86 -11.02
N ASP A 55 -39.87 -7.28 -10.48
CA ASP A 55 -39.50 -7.07 -9.08
C ASP A 55 -39.48 -5.57 -8.74
N ALA A 56 -38.82 -4.76 -9.56
CA ALA A 56 -38.76 -3.31 -9.38
C ALA A 56 -40.15 -2.63 -9.38
N ARG A 57 -41.13 -3.17 -10.13
CA ARG A 57 -42.53 -2.69 -10.10
C ARG A 57 -43.29 -3.13 -8.85
N GLN A 58 -42.93 -4.25 -8.23
CA GLN A 58 -43.50 -4.65 -6.94
C GLN A 58 -42.91 -3.79 -5.83
N ASP A 59 -41.59 -3.60 -5.86
CA ASP A 59 -40.84 -2.80 -4.90
C ASP A 59 -41.30 -1.34 -4.86
N SER A 60 -41.62 -0.74 -6.02
CA SER A 60 -42.15 0.63 -6.09
C SER A 60 -43.50 0.84 -5.41
N ARG A 61 -44.24 -0.24 -5.08
CA ARG A 61 -45.50 -0.17 -4.31
C ARG A 61 -45.27 -0.05 -2.81
N HIS A 62 -44.02 -0.18 -2.35
CA HIS A 62 -43.63 -0.04 -0.96
C HIS A 62 -42.80 1.24 -0.78
N GLU A 63 -43.26 2.15 0.10
CA GLU A 63 -42.82 3.55 0.16
C GLU A 63 -41.48 3.87 0.90
N PRO A 64 -40.44 3.01 0.94
CA PRO A 64 -39.09 3.49 1.29
C PRO A 64 -37.99 3.25 0.23
N LEU A 65 -38.32 2.89 -1.02
CA LEU A 65 -37.31 2.51 -2.05
C LEU A 65 -36.99 3.59 -3.11
N ALA A 66 -37.50 4.81 -2.96
CA ALA A 66 -37.22 5.91 -3.91
C ALA A 66 -35.72 6.28 -3.99
N ASP A 67 -34.92 5.88 -2.99
CA ASP A 67 -33.46 6.06 -2.93
C ASP A 67 -32.68 4.74 -3.16
N ASP A 68 -33.29 3.71 -3.78
CA ASP A 68 -32.58 2.46 -4.09
C ASP A 68 -31.65 2.59 -5.30
N ALA A 69 -30.54 3.30 -5.06
CA ALA A 69 -29.44 3.46 -6.02
C ALA A 69 -28.85 2.12 -6.47
N ARG A 70 -28.96 1.06 -5.65
CA ARG A 70 -28.50 -0.27 -6.02
C ARG A 70 -29.45 -0.90 -7.03
N GLY A 71 -30.74 -1.01 -6.73
CA GLY A 71 -31.73 -1.60 -7.64
C GLY A 71 -31.80 -0.89 -8.98
N HIS A 72 -31.72 0.44 -8.99
CA HIS A 72 -31.65 1.22 -10.24
C HIS A 72 -30.42 0.88 -11.07
N ALA A 73 -29.26 0.74 -10.43
CA ALA A 73 -28.03 0.34 -11.11
C ALA A 73 -28.04 -1.12 -11.58
N GLU A 74 -28.71 -2.02 -10.86
CA GLU A 74 -28.90 -3.41 -11.30
C GLU A 74 -29.74 -3.47 -12.58
N LEU A 75 -30.86 -2.76 -12.64
CA LEU A 75 -31.71 -2.70 -13.85
C LEU A 75 -30.96 -2.12 -15.05
N ALA A 76 -30.32 -0.97 -14.86
CA ALA A 76 -29.55 -0.31 -15.93
C ALA A 76 -28.42 -1.22 -16.46
N GLU A 77 -27.79 -2.00 -15.58
CA GLU A 77 -26.74 -2.95 -15.98
C GLU A 77 -27.30 -4.13 -16.78
N TRP A 78 -28.46 -4.69 -16.37
CA TRP A 78 -29.12 -5.74 -17.16
C TRP A 78 -29.50 -5.25 -18.56
N GLU A 79 -30.02 -4.03 -18.67
CA GLU A 79 -30.35 -3.41 -19.96
C GLU A 79 -29.12 -3.23 -20.84
N ARG A 80 -28.01 -2.73 -20.26
CA ARG A 80 -26.74 -2.57 -20.99
C ARG A 80 -26.20 -3.89 -21.50
N ILE A 81 -26.20 -4.95 -20.68
CA ILE A 81 -25.73 -6.28 -21.09
C ILE A 81 -26.62 -6.83 -22.21
N GLY A 82 -27.93 -6.66 -22.11
CA GLY A 82 -28.87 -7.05 -23.17
C GLY A 82 -28.56 -6.35 -24.51
N GLN A 83 -28.30 -5.04 -24.48
CA GLN A 83 -27.90 -4.27 -25.66
C GLN A 83 -26.54 -4.73 -26.22
N LEU A 84 -25.57 -4.99 -25.35
CA LEU A 84 -24.24 -5.49 -25.73
C LEU A 84 -24.34 -6.84 -26.45
N LEU A 85 -25.12 -7.77 -25.92
CA LEU A 85 -25.34 -9.08 -26.54
C LEU A 85 -26.12 -8.99 -27.85
N ALA A 86 -27.12 -8.10 -27.93
CA ALA A 86 -27.84 -7.85 -29.17
C ALA A 86 -26.92 -7.33 -30.29
N ALA A 87 -25.96 -6.47 -29.94
CA ALA A 87 -24.97 -5.95 -30.89
C ALA A 87 -23.93 -7.00 -31.32
N ALA A 88 -23.56 -7.93 -30.43
CA ALA A 88 -22.59 -8.99 -30.71
C ALA A 88 -23.13 -10.09 -31.66
N GLY A 89 -24.45 -10.21 -31.80
CA GLY A 89 -25.10 -11.11 -32.75
C GLY A 89 -25.50 -12.47 -32.17
N PRO A 90 -26.12 -13.35 -32.99
CA PRO A 90 -26.69 -14.61 -32.52
C PRO A 90 -25.64 -15.55 -31.93
N GLY A 91 -25.97 -16.18 -30.80
CA GLY A 91 -25.06 -17.11 -30.11
C GLY A 91 -24.00 -16.43 -29.24
N ALA A 92 -23.95 -15.10 -29.20
CA ALA A 92 -23.09 -14.37 -28.28
C ALA A 92 -23.47 -14.67 -26.82
N VAL A 93 -22.44 -14.75 -25.99
CA VAL A 93 -22.51 -15.01 -24.56
C VAL A 93 -21.79 -13.88 -23.83
N TYR A 94 -22.33 -13.47 -22.68
CA TYR A 94 -21.72 -12.38 -21.92
C TYR A 94 -20.42 -12.84 -21.25
N ASP A 95 -19.32 -12.20 -21.64
CA ASP A 95 -18.01 -12.34 -21.03
C ASP A 95 -17.53 -10.98 -20.49
N PRO A 96 -17.48 -10.79 -19.16
CA PRO A 96 -17.06 -9.53 -18.56
C PRO A 96 -15.60 -9.15 -18.88
N ASP A 97 -14.74 -10.09 -19.27
CA ASP A 97 -13.35 -9.79 -19.59
C ASP A 97 -13.21 -9.09 -20.96
N THR A 98 -14.19 -9.28 -21.84
CA THR A 98 -14.26 -8.59 -23.14
C THR A 98 -14.97 -7.23 -23.06
N ASP A 99 -15.69 -6.97 -21.97
CA ASP A 99 -16.53 -5.79 -21.78
C ASP A 99 -15.69 -4.53 -21.49
N ASP A 100 -15.72 -3.55 -22.40
CA ASP A 100 -14.95 -2.31 -22.28
C ASP A 100 -15.27 -1.52 -21.01
N VAL A 101 -16.53 -1.55 -20.54
CA VAL A 101 -16.93 -0.85 -19.31
C VAL A 101 -16.29 -1.51 -18.10
N VAL A 102 -16.25 -2.84 -18.07
CA VAL A 102 -15.61 -3.61 -16.98
C VAL A 102 -14.10 -3.37 -16.99
N ARG A 103 -13.46 -3.42 -18.17
CA ARG A 103 -12.02 -3.15 -18.32
C ARG A 103 -11.67 -1.73 -17.89
N ALA A 104 -12.46 -0.74 -18.26
CA ALA A 104 -12.27 0.65 -17.83
C ALA A 104 -12.42 0.80 -16.29
N GLU A 105 -13.47 0.23 -15.69
CA GLU A 105 -13.67 0.28 -14.23
C GLU A 105 -12.53 -0.41 -13.45
N LEU A 106 -11.93 -1.48 -14.01
CA LEU A 106 -10.78 -2.15 -13.42
C LEU A 106 -9.52 -1.28 -13.53
N ALA A 107 -9.28 -0.67 -14.69
CA ALA A 107 -8.16 0.26 -14.87
C ALA A 107 -8.26 1.47 -13.94
N ASP A 108 -9.46 2.03 -13.76
CA ASP A 108 -9.69 3.11 -12.81
C ASP A 108 -9.47 2.66 -11.37
N ALA A 109 -9.89 1.44 -11.00
CA ALA A 109 -9.64 0.89 -9.67
C ALA A 109 -8.14 0.71 -9.38
N VAL A 110 -7.35 0.28 -10.37
CA VAL A 110 -5.89 0.20 -10.26
C VAL A 110 -5.30 1.59 -10.06
N ARG A 111 -5.69 2.57 -10.89
CA ARG A 111 -5.22 3.95 -10.75
C ARG A 111 -5.58 4.56 -9.39
N GLU A 112 -6.78 4.31 -8.90
CA GLU A 112 -7.22 4.76 -7.58
C GLU A 112 -6.40 4.09 -6.46
N ALA A 113 -6.07 2.81 -6.61
CA ALA A 113 -5.19 2.11 -5.68
C ALA A 113 -3.77 2.67 -5.67
N GLU A 114 -3.20 2.95 -6.84
CA GLU A 114 -1.90 3.60 -6.98
C GLU A 114 -1.89 4.99 -6.34
N LEU A 115 -2.94 5.80 -6.55
CA LEU A 115 -3.07 7.11 -5.92
C LEU A 115 -3.18 7.01 -4.39
N ARG A 116 -3.93 6.02 -3.88
CA ARG A 116 -4.03 5.77 -2.44
C ARG A 116 -2.69 5.34 -1.86
N GLU A 117 -1.94 4.52 -2.56
CA GLU A 117 -0.62 4.08 -2.11
C GLU A 117 0.41 5.21 -2.17
N ALA A 118 0.39 6.04 -3.22
CA ALA A 118 1.19 7.24 -3.30
C ALA A 118 0.88 8.22 -2.14
N ALA A 119 -0.40 8.40 -1.81
CA ALA A 119 -0.80 9.24 -0.68
C ALA A 119 -0.31 8.68 0.68
N ARG A 120 -0.30 7.35 0.85
CA ARG A 120 0.29 6.71 2.04
C ARG A 120 1.81 6.91 2.08
N ALA A 121 2.49 6.76 0.95
CA ALA A 121 3.93 6.98 0.84
C ALA A 121 4.31 8.44 1.15
N GLU A 122 3.55 9.42 0.65
CA GLU A 122 3.74 10.84 0.99
C GLU A 122 3.54 11.11 2.49
N ALA A 123 2.45 10.59 3.08
CA ALA A 123 2.21 10.74 4.51
C ALA A 123 3.33 10.09 5.35
N ARG A 124 3.87 8.95 4.90
CA ARG A 124 5.00 8.28 5.54
C ARG A 124 6.30 9.06 5.35
N ALA A 125 6.54 9.68 4.20
CA ALA A 125 7.67 10.56 3.95
C ALA A 125 7.66 11.76 4.91
N ASP A 126 6.50 12.42 5.06
CA ASP A 126 6.33 13.52 6.01
C ASP A 126 6.59 13.07 7.46
N GLU A 127 6.11 11.87 7.84
CA GLU A 127 6.38 11.29 9.17
C GLU A 127 7.88 11.06 9.41
N LEU A 128 8.59 10.44 8.46
CA LEU A 128 10.03 10.17 8.58
C LEU A 128 10.84 11.46 8.61
N GLN A 129 10.46 12.46 7.82
CA GLN A 129 11.10 13.76 7.85
C GLN A 129 10.88 14.46 9.20
N ALA A 130 9.67 14.44 9.75
CA ALA A 130 9.40 15.00 11.08
C ALA A 130 10.18 14.29 12.18
N LEU A 131 10.28 12.96 12.13
CA LEU A 131 11.07 12.17 13.09
C LEU A 131 12.56 12.50 13.00
N ARG A 132 13.09 12.72 11.80
CA ARG A 132 14.45 13.19 11.58
C ARG A 132 14.67 14.57 12.22
N GLU A 133 13.79 15.53 11.94
CA GLU A 133 13.89 16.89 12.49
C GLU A 133 13.82 16.91 14.03
N LEU A 134 13.10 15.95 14.63
CA LEU A 134 13.02 15.77 16.08
C LEU A 134 14.16 14.93 16.68
N GLY A 135 15.08 14.40 15.86
CA GLY A 135 16.14 13.49 16.32
C GLY A 135 15.63 12.13 16.82
N ALA A 136 14.40 11.76 16.45
CA ALA A 136 13.71 10.55 16.91
C ALA A 136 13.70 9.41 15.89
N LEU A 137 14.32 9.60 14.72
CA LEU A 137 14.33 8.64 13.62
C LEU A 137 14.86 7.26 14.04
N ALA A 138 15.92 7.20 14.85
CA ALA A 138 16.52 5.95 15.31
C ALA A 138 15.57 5.07 16.17
N GLN A 139 14.54 5.66 16.78
CA GLN A 139 13.54 4.91 17.55
C GLN A 139 12.36 4.44 16.70
N ALA A 140 12.19 4.97 15.49
CA ALA A 140 11.09 4.61 14.62
C ALA A 140 11.27 3.21 14.05
N GLU A 141 10.22 2.39 14.14
CA GLU A 141 10.20 1.06 13.51
C GLU A 141 9.98 1.20 12.00
N PRO A 142 10.78 0.49 11.16
CA PRO A 142 10.54 0.43 9.72
C PRO A 142 9.25 -0.35 9.41
N ARG A 143 8.54 0.13 8.40
CA ARG A 143 7.29 -0.44 7.88
C ARG A 143 7.51 -0.90 6.44
N ALA A 144 6.68 -1.83 5.99
CA ALA A 144 6.66 -2.23 4.59
C ALA A 144 6.44 -1.00 3.70
N GLY A 145 7.27 -0.85 2.66
CA GLY A 145 7.20 0.28 1.72
C GLY A 145 8.11 1.46 2.07
N ASP A 146 8.80 1.45 3.21
CA ASP A 146 9.76 2.50 3.57
C ASP A 146 10.93 2.58 2.57
N GLU A 147 11.22 1.52 1.81
CA GLU A 147 12.17 1.52 0.68
C GLU A 147 11.72 2.49 -0.43
N ALA A 148 10.43 2.48 -0.78
CA ALA A 148 9.87 3.40 -1.77
C ALA A 148 9.79 4.83 -1.24
N VAL A 149 9.52 4.99 0.06
CA VAL A 149 9.52 6.29 0.75
C VAL A 149 10.92 6.91 0.75
N ARG A 150 11.97 6.11 0.89
CA ARG A 150 13.37 6.57 0.79
C ARG A 150 13.68 7.19 -0.57
N ASP A 151 13.24 6.57 -1.66
CA ASP A 151 13.41 7.15 -3.00
C ASP A 151 12.57 8.42 -3.21
N LEU A 152 11.37 8.47 -2.62
CA LEU A 152 10.55 9.68 -2.61
C LEU A 152 11.22 10.83 -1.86
N LEU A 153 11.75 10.58 -0.66
CA LEU A 153 12.48 11.58 0.14
C LEU A 153 13.75 12.05 -0.56
N THR A 154 14.46 11.14 -1.23
CA THR A 154 15.63 11.47 -2.07
C THR A 154 15.26 12.51 -3.13
N ARG A 155 14.15 12.30 -3.86
CA ARG A 155 13.68 13.24 -4.89
C ARG A 155 13.21 14.59 -4.32
N ARG A 156 12.57 14.58 -3.16
CA ARG A 156 11.94 15.78 -2.56
C ARG A 156 12.92 16.67 -1.80
N ALA A 157 13.81 16.08 -1.00
CA ALA A 157 14.63 16.78 -0.01
C ALA A 157 16.14 16.67 -0.27
N GLY A 158 16.56 15.87 -1.25
CA GLY A 158 17.96 15.72 -1.63
C GLY A 158 18.82 14.93 -0.64
N ASP A 159 20.11 14.83 -0.97
CA ASP A 159 21.05 13.85 -0.43
C ASP A 159 21.22 13.89 1.10
N HIS A 160 21.04 15.05 1.73
CA HIS A 160 21.19 15.20 3.18
C HIS A 160 20.09 14.53 4.01
N VAL A 161 18.87 14.41 3.48
CA VAL A 161 17.81 13.61 4.13
C VAL A 161 18.06 12.13 3.83
N GLN A 162 18.49 11.84 2.61
CA GLN A 162 18.76 10.48 2.16
C GLN A 162 19.83 9.79 3.03
N SER A 163 20.90 10.47 3.43
CA SER A 163 21.93 9.88 4.29
C SER A 163 21.39 9.40 5.64
N ASP A 164 20.50 10.18 6.26
CA ASP A 164 19.92 9.86 7.57
C ASP A 164 18.93 8.69 7.45
N ILE A 165 18.14 8.67 6.37
CA ILE A 165 17.22 7.57 6.07
C ILE A 165 17.98 6.28 5.72
N ASP A 166 19.06 6.37 4.94
CA ASP A 166 19.88 5.22 4.56
C ASP A 166 20.59 4.62 5.77
N ALA A 167 21.09 5.45 6.69
CA ALA A 167 21.67 4.99 7.95
C ALA A 167 20.62 4.30 8.84
N TRP A 168 19.42 4.87 8.96
CA TRP A 168 18.31 4.29 9.70
C TRP A 168 17.85 2.95 9.11
N LEU A 169 17.65 2.85 7.80
CA LEU A 169 17.28 1.61 7.11
C LEU A 169 18.36 0.53 7.23
N ALA A 170 19.63 0.89 7.03
CA ALA A 170 20.74 -0.05 7.18
C ALA A 170 20.81 -0.63 8.59
N HIS A 171 20.63 0.22 9.61
CA HIS A 171 20.59 -0.23 11.00
C HIS A 171 19.41 -1.17 11.26
N ALA A 172 18.22 -0.83 10.76
CA ALA A 172 17.03 -1.63 10.97
C ALA A 172 17.11 -3.00 10.26
N LEU A 173 17.72 -3.07 9.08
CA LEU A 173 18.03 -4.33 8.40
C LEU A 173 19.03 -5.17 9.19
N ALA A 174 20.12 -4.55 9.66
CA ALA A 174 21.19 -5.21 10.41
C ALA A 174 20.70 -5.82 11.73
N THR A 175 19.76 -5.15 12.40
CA THR A 175 19.19 -5.57 13.69
C THR A 175 17.84 -6.27 13.56
N HIS A 176 17.35 -6.47 12.33
CA HIS A 176 16.08 -7.15 12.03
C HIS A 176 14.87 -6.50 12.74
N ARG A 177 14.80 -5.16 12.73
CA ARG A 177 13.72 -4.37 13.35
C ARG A 177 12.50 -4.23 12.46
N GLY A 178 11.34 -4.02 13.08
CA GLY A 178 10.06 -3.80 12.40
C GLY A 178 9.74 -4.86 11.36
N HIS A 179 9.38 -4.42 10.15
CA HIS A 179 9.10 -5.32 9.02
C HIS A 179 10.29 -6.23 8.66
N TYR A 180 11.53 -5.81 8.94
CA TYR A 180 12.73 -6.60 8.65
C TYR A 180 12.99 -7.74 9.63
N ALA A 181 12.16 -7.95 10.65
CA ALA A 181 12.18 -9.19 11.44
C ALA A 181 11.89 -10.42 10.54
N GLU A 182 11.06 -10.24 9.52
CA GLU A 182 10.70 -11.28 8.56
C GLU A 182 11.82 -11.55 7.55
N PRO A 183 12.29 -12.81 7.36
CA PRO A 183 13.32 -13.13 6.37
C PRO A 183 12.93 -12.78 4.93
N ALA A 184 11.65 -12.97 4.57
CA ALA A 184 11.14 -12.65 3.24
C ALA A 184 11.19 -11.14 2.97
N ALA A 185 10.90 -10.31 3.97
CA ALA A 185 11.01 -8.85 3.88
C ALA A 185 12.45 -8.41 3.61
N ARG A 186 13.43 -9.00 4.31
CA ARG A 186 14.85 -8.72 4.07
C ARG A 186 15.31 -9.12 2.67
N GLN A 187 14.81 -10.25 2.16
CA GLN A 187 15.10 -10.69 0.81
C GLN A 187 14.47 -9.77 -0.25
N ALA A 188 13.23 -9.31 -0.03
CA ALA A 188 12.59 -8.33 -0.90
C ALA A 188 13.35 -7.00 -0.90
N ALA A 189 13.77 -6.51 0.27
CA ALA A 189 14.55 -5.29 0.42
C ALA A 189 15.89 -5.35 -0.35
N ALA A 190 16.53 -6.52 -0.42
CA ALA A 190 17.76 -6.71 -1.21
C ALA A 190 17.55 -6.47 -2.72
N GLY A 191 16.32 -6.61 -3.23
CA GLY A 191 15.97 -6.30 -4.63
C GLY A 191 15.51 -4.85 -4.86
N LEU A 192 15.27 -4.08 -3.79
CA LEU A 192 14.74 -2.72 -3.85
C LEU A 192 15.77 -1.65 -3.46
N LEU A 193 16.66 -1.98 -2.53
CA LEU A 193 17.59 -1.01 -1.95
C LEU A 193 18.91 -0.95 -2.72
N PRO A 194 19.55 0.23 -2.80
CA PRO A 194 20.85 0.36 -3.44
C PRO A 194 21.93 -0.47 -2.75
N GLN A 195 22.86 -1.00 -3.56
CA GLN A 195 23.97 -1.83 -3.08
C GLN A 195 24.75 -1.20 -1.91
N PRO A 196 25.10 0.10 -1.91
CA PRO A 196 25.81 0.70 -0.78
C PRO A 196 25.06 0.60 0.55
N LEU A 197 23.72 0.70 0.54
CA LEU A 197 22.91 0.56 1.75
C LEU A 197 22.95 -0.89 2.24
N LEU A 198 22.83 -1.85 1.33
CA LEU A 198 22.90 -3.28 1.67
C LEU A 198 24.27 -3.67 2.24
N VAL A 199 25.35 -3.14 1.68
CA VAL A 199 26.71 -3.33 2.21
C VAL A 199 26.85 -2.72 3.60
N HIS A 200 26.33 -1.52 3.81
CA HIS A 200 26.35 -0.87 5.12
C HIS A 200 25.59 -1.71 6.16
N ALA A 201 24.40 -2.21 5.82
CA ALA A 201 23.62 -3.10 6.68
C ALA A 201 24.38 -4.40 7.02
N ALA A 202 25.01 -5.03 6.03
CA ALA A 202 25.79 -6.25 6.22
C ALA A 202 27.00 -6.03 7.14
N LEU A 203 27.70 -4.90 6.96
CA LEU A 203 28.83 -4.53 7.81
C LEU A 203 28.37 -4.26 9.26
N LEU A 204 27.27 -3.53 9.45
CA LEU A 204 26.69 -3.32 10.78
C LEU A 204 26.29 -4.64 11.44
N ALA A 205 25.63 -5.54 10.72
CA ALA A 205 25.24 -6.85 11.25
C ALA A 205 26.46 -7.67 11.70
N ALA A 206 27.52 -7.67 10.89
CA ALA A 206 28.76 -8.36 11.23
C ALA A 206 29.44 -7.77 12.47
N LEU A 207 29.44 -6.45 12.63
CA LEU A 207 30.01 -5.75 13.79
C LEU A 207 29.19 -5.97 15.07
N VAL A 208 27.87 -5.84 15.01
CA VAL A 208 26.97 -6.09 16.16
C VAL A 208 27.04 -7.53 16.64
N ARG A 209 27.28 -8.49 15.73
CA ARG A 209 27.50 -9.89 16.11
C ARG A 209 28.79 -10.09 16.92
N LEU A 210 29.83 -9.28 16.67
CA LEU A 210 31.11 -9.36 17.36
C LEU A 210 31.08 -8.64 18.71
N ASP A 211 30.37 -7.51 18.79
CA ASP A 211 30.12 -6.79 20.04
C ASP A 211 28.64 -6.38 20.12
N PRO A 212 27.80 -7.20 20.77
CA PRO A 212 26.38 -6.88 20.96
C PRO A 212 26.13 -5.64 21.83
N GLY A 213 27.14 -5.20 22.59
CA GLY A 213 27.07 -4.00 23.44
C GLY A 213 27.44 -2.71 22.73
N ALA A 214 27.96 -2.78 21.50
CA ALA A 214 28.36 -1.61 20.73
C ALA A 214 27.13 -0.74 20.42
N ALA A 215 27.15 0.51 20.89
CA ALA A 215 26.13 1.48 20.53
C ALA A 215 26.24 1.83 19.05
N VAL A 216 25.11 1.90 18.36
CA VAL A 216 25.04 2.16 16.90
C VAL A 216 25.75 3.46 16.51
N ASP A 217 25.67 4.47 17.37
CA ASP A 217 26.35 5.77 17.16
C ASP A 217 27.88 5.62 17.11
N GLN A 218 28.44 4.62 17.80
CA GLN A 218 29.86 4.30 17.78
C GLN A 218 30.27 3.61 16.48
N LEU A 219 29.30 3.00 15.77
CA LEU A 219 29.50 2.32 14.48
C LEU A 219 29.31 3.26 13.28
N GLY A 220 29.16 4.58 13.48
CA GLY A 220 29.01 5.56 12.40
C GLY A 220 30.18 5.61 11.40
N PHE A 221 31.32 4.99 11.71
CA PHE A 221 32.42 4.79 10.75
C PHE A 221 32.07 3.80 9.64
N ALA A 222 31.15 2.84 9.88
CA ALA A 222 30.73 1.84 8.89
C ALA A 222 30.07 2.51 7.68
N ALA A 223 29.26 3.54 7.92
CA ALA A 223 28.68 4.38 6.86
C ALA A 223 29.79 5.04 6.02
N ARG A 224 30.77 5.68 6.67
CA ARG A 224 31.89 6.34 5.99
C ARG A 224 32.73 5.37 5.17
N LEU A 225 33.01 4.18 5.71
CA LEU A 225 33.75 3.13 5.00
C LEU A 225 33.00 2.68 3.75
N THR A 226 31.69 2.46 3.88
CA THR A 226 30.85 2.01 2.76
C THR A 226 30.71 3.07 1.67
N THR A 227 30.68 4.37 2.04
CA THR A 227 30.71 5.47 1.07
C THR A 227 32.06 5.59 0.37
N ALA A 228 33.16 5.40 1.10
CA ALA A 228 34.51 5.56 0.55
C ALA A 228 34.90 4.40 -0.38
N ASP A 229 34.60 3.16 0.03
CA ASP A 229 34.91 1.95 -0.73
C ASP A 229 33.87 0.85 -0.41
N PRO A 230 32.80 0.75 -1.21
CA PRO A 230 31.75 -0.23 -0.98
C PRO A 230 32.22 -1.67 -1.23
N GLU A 231 33.21 -1.89 -2.10
CA GLU A 231 33.74 -3.24 -2.36
C GLU A 231 34.55 -3.72 -1.16
N ALA A 232 35.48 -2.90 -0.66
CA ALA A 232 36.25 -3.23 0.54
C ALA A 232 35.36 -3.37 1.78
N ALA A 233 34.31 -2.56 1.91
CA ALA A 233 33.33 -2.70 2.99
C ALA A 233 32.56 -4.03 2.91
N ALA A 234 32.20 -4.48 1.70
CA ALA A 234 31.55 -5.76 1.49
C ALA A 234 32.48 -6.93 1.82
N ASP A 235 33.73 -6.87 1.36
CA ASP A 235 34.75 -7.87 1.68
C ASP A 235 35.02 -7.95 3.19
N LEU A 236 35.07 -6.81 3.86
CA LEU A 236 35.20 -6.75 5.32
C LEU A 236 34.01 -7.39 6.01
N ALA A 237 32.78 -7.07 5.60
CA ALA A 237 31.57 -7.68 6.16
C ALA A 237 31.57 -9.22 5.98
N ALA A 238 31.98 -9.71 4.80
CA ALA A 238 32.09 -11.14 4.51
C ALA A 238 33.22 -11.83 5.31
N PHE A 239 34.34 -11.14 5.52
CA PHE A 239 35.41 -11.61 6.40
C PHE A 239 34.92 -11.70 7.85
N LEU A 240 34.36 -10.62 8.38
CA LEU A 240 33.91 -10.56 9.77
C LEU A 240 32.84 -11.60 10.06
N THR A 241 31.88 -11.83 9.15
CA THR A 241 30.85 -12.89 9.28
C THR A 241 31.44 -14.29 9.47
N ARG A 242 32.61 -14.58 8.88
CA ARG A 242 33.30 -15.88 9.01
C ARG A 242 34.09 -16.02 10.32
N VAL A 243 34.39 -14.91 11.01
CA VAL A 243 35.10 -14.96 12.30
C VAL A 243 34.12 -15.49 13.36
N PRO A 244 34.46 -16.56 14.12
CA PRO A 244 33.63 -17.01 15.22
C PRO A 244 33.52 -15.89 16.27
N GLY A 245 32.30 -15.57 16.69
CA GLY A 245 32.05 -14.50 17.65
C GLY A 245 32.80 -14.77 18.95
N GLY A 246 33.82 -13.96 19.25
CA GLY A 246 34.62 -14.12 20.45
C GLY A 246 33.79 -13.72 21.66
N ALA A 247 33.34 -14.71 22.43
CA ALA A 247 33.02 -14.51 23.82
C ALA A 247 34.35 -14.25 24.54
N ALA A 248 34.59 -12.98 24.90
CA ALA A 248 35.55 -12.60 25.93
C ALA A 248 34.81 -12.42 27.25
#